data_AF-A0AAN4MUX4-F1
#
_entry.id   AF-A0AAN4MUX4-F1
#
_cell.length_a   1.000
_cell.length_b   1.000
_cell.length_c   1.000
_cell.angle_alpha   90.00
_cell.angle_beta   90.00
_cell.angle_gamma   90.00
#
_symmetry.space_group_name_H-M   'P 1'
#
loop_
_entity.id
_entity.type
_entity.pdbx_description
1 polymer ?
#
loop_
_entity_poly.entity_id
_entity_poly.type
_entity_poly.pdbx_seq_one_letter_code
_entity_poly.pdbx_strand_id
1 'polypeptide(L)' 'MKQKKRPASQTEAMKLRWKKRIVFEKGYTEMCAEWMAERLEALTD' A
#
# COMPACT_ATOMS: atom_id res chain seq x y z
N MET A 1 0.62 -22.67 14.13
CA MET A 1 -0.46 -22.58 13.12
C MET A 1 0.14 -22.02 11.84
N LYS A 2 0.10 -22.74 10.71
CA LYS A 2 0.57 -22.19 9.43
C LYS A 2 -0.30 -20.98 9.10
N GLN A 3 0.24 -19.77 9.20
CA GLN A 3 -0.47 -18.54 8.85
C GLN A 3 -0.83 -18.63 7.36
N LYS A 4 -2.07 -19.05 7.07
CA LYS A 4 -2.66 -18.90 5.75
C LYS A 4 -2.69 -17.39 5.53
N LYS A 5 -1.83 -16.86 4.64
CA LYS A 5 -1.88 -15.46 4.21
C LYS A 5 -3.33 -15.20 3.83
N ARG A 6 -4.07 -14.47 4.66
CA ARG A 6 -5.43 -14.04 4.34
C ARG A 6 -5.31 -13.31 3.00
N PRO A 7 -6.20 -13.57 2.03
CA PRO A 7 -6.20 -12.77 0.82
C PRO A 7 -6.26 -11.30 1.26
N ALA A 8 -5.32 -10.49 0.75
CA ALA A 8 -5.31 -9.06 1.05
C ALA A 8 -6.72 -8.53 0.76
N SER A 9 -7.30 -7.78 1.70
CA SER A 9 -8.54 -7.06 1.39
C SER A 9 -8.30 -6.19 0.16
N GLN A 10 -9.36 -5.86 -0.57
CA GLN A 10 -9.24 -5.03 -1.78
C GLN A 10 -8.44 -3.74 -1.52
N THR A 11 -8.62 -3.17 -0.32
CA THR A 11 -7.91 -2.00 0.20
C THR A 11 -6.41 -2.26 0.43
N GLU A 12 -6.04 -3.38 1.06
CA GLU A 12 -4.64 -3.77 1.25
C GLU A 12 -3.91 -4.01 -0.10
N ALA A 13 -4.60 -4.64 -1.05
CA ALA A 13 -4.06 -4.84 -2.40
C ALA A 13 -3.86 -3.51 -3.14
N MET A 14 -4.75 -2.54 -2.91
CA MET A 14 -4.64 -1.20 -3.49
C MET A 14 -3.48 -0.41 -2.87
N LYS A 15 -3.35 -0.42 -1.54
CA LYS A 15 -2.22 0.20 -0.83
C LYS A 15 -0.88 -0.35 -1.31
N LEU A 16 -0.75 -1.67 -1.49
CA LEU A 16 0.46 -2.29 -2.03
C LEU A 16 0.79 -1.82 -3.45
N ARG A 17 -0.23 -1.63 -4.31
CA ARG A 17 -0.02 -1.07 -5.66
C ARG A 17 0.49 0.37 -5.56
N TRP A 18 -0.14 1.22 -4.76
CA TRP A 18 0.30 2.60 -4.58
C TRP A 18 1.71 2.69 -4.03
N LYS A 19 2.04 1.95 -2.95
CA LYS A 19 3.40 1.91 -2.38
C LYS A 19 4.43 1.57 -3.46
N LYS A 20 4.19 0.54 -4.26
CA LYS A 20 5.09 0.19 -5.39
C LYS A 20 5.26 1.35 -6.37
N ARG A 21 4.17 1.97 -6.82
CA ARG A 21 4.26 3.08 -7.77
C ARG A 21 5.00 4.29 -7.19
N ILE A 22 4.74 4.62 -5.94
CA ILE A 22 5.38 5.75 -5.25
C ILE A 22 6.88 5.53 -5.07
N VAL A 23 7.31 4.31 -4.74
CA VAL A 23 8.75 3.99 -4.64
C VAL A 23 9.39 3.90 -6.03
N PHE A 24 8.85 3.08 -6.94
CA PHE A 24 9.51 2.77 -8.21
C PHE A 24 9.35 3.84 -9.28
N GLU A 25 8.16 4.44 -9.43
CA GLU A 25 7.91 5.42 -10.49
C GLU A 25 8.28 6.85 -10.06
N LYS A 26 8.25 7.14 -8.76
CA LYS A 26 8.49 8.49 -8.23
C LYS A 26 9.76 8.61 -7.39
N GLY A 27 10.42 7.51 -7.06
CA GLY A 27 11.71 7.51 -6.35
C GLY A 27 11.61 7.92 -4.88
N TYR A 28 10.42 7.85 -4.27
CA TYR A 28 10.27 8.15 -2.86
C TYR A 28 10.72 6.99 -1.98
N THR A 29 11.04 7.30 -0.73
CA THR A 29 11.40 6.28 0.27
C THR A 29 10.19 5.40 0.62
N GLU A 30 10.46 4.17 1.08
CA GLU A 30 9.39 3.24 1.49
C GLU A 30 8.51 3.82 2.60
N MET A 31 9.12 4.54 3.55
CA MET A 31 8.41 5.22 4.64
C MET A 31 7.48 6.33 4.12
N CYS A 32 7.93 7.08 3.10
CA CYS A 32 7.11 8.11 2.47
C CYS A 32 5.97 7.49 1.64
N ALA A 33 6.25 6.37 0.97
CA ALA A 33 5.26 5.62 0.22
C ALA A 33 4.17 5.01 1.10
N GLU A 34 4.53 4.51 2.29
CA GLU A 34 3.59 4.03 3.30
C GLU A 34 2.64 5.12 3.77
N TRP A 35 3.19 6.26 4.22
CA TRP A 35 2.40 7.40 4.68
C TRP A 35 1.45 7.93 3.59
N MET A 36 1.92 8.01 2.34
CA MET A 36 1.09 8.42 1.21
C MET A 36 -0.02 7.41 0.89
N ALA A 37 0.27 6.11 0.96
CA ALA A 37 -0.73 5.07 0.68
C ALA A 37 -1.86 5.07 1.72
N GLU A 38 -1.55 5.33 2.99
CA GLU A 38 -2.56 5.50 4.06
C GLU A 38 -3.45 6.73 3.81
N ARG A 39 -2.85 7.86 3.38
CA ARG A 39 -3.61 9.07 3.04
C ARG A 39 -4.50 8.87 1.81
N LEU A 40 -4.02 8.15 0.80
CA LEU A 40 -4.81 7.82 -0.38
C LEU A 40 -6.00 6.91 -0.02
N GLU A 41 -5.81 5.95 0.88
CA GLU A 41 -6.91 5.10 1.37
C GLU A 41 -7.99 5.93 2.05
N ALA A 42 -7.60 6.84 2.95
CA ALA A 42 -8.53 7.72 3.68
C ALA A 42 -9.29 8.72 2.79
N LEU A 43 -8.83 8.97 1.56
CA LEU A 43 -9.52 9.81 0.58
C LEU A 43 -10.46 9.02 -0.34
N THR A 44 -10.36 7.69 -0.32
CA THR A 44 -11.14 6.78 -1.18
C THR A 44 -12.18 5.95 -0.42
N ASP A 45 -12.19 6.04 0.91
CA ASP A 45 -13.25 5.55 1.81
C ASP A 45 -14.42 6.56 1.83
#